data_AF-A0A7S3HMB6-F1
#
_entry.id   AF-A0A7S3HMB6-F1
#
_cell.length_a   1.000
_cell.length_b   1.000
_cell.length_c   1.000
_cell.angle_alpha   90.00
_cell.angle_beta   90.00
_cell.angle_gamma   90.00
#
_symmetry.space_group_name_H-M   'P 1'
#
loop_
_entity.id
_entity.type
_entity.pdbx_description
1 polymer ?
#
loop_
_entity_poly.entity_id
_entity_poly.type
_entity_poly.pdbx_seq_one_letter_code
_entity_poly.pdbx_strand_id
1 'polypeptide(L)'
;REKFEIPVVNEIDKAGPPLDFVYVTAPVAGEGVTLDNNPDHLGCCSCTDNCRDPTKCECALRMGGSFAYDDTGVIMHEKPGGIYECNARCSCNVNRCKNRVVGNGPHLRLEVFRCDNPLKGWGVRCKTDIPPGTYITDYLGE
;
A
#
# COMPACT_ATOMS: atom_id res chain seq x y z
N ARG A 1 6.70 -1.67 12.61
CA ARG A 1 8.03 -1.55 11.95
C ARG A 1 7.97 -2.36 10.65
N GLU A 2 8.58 -1.84 9.58
CA GLU A 2 8.43 -2.34 8.20
C GLU A 2 9.02 -3.74 7.97
N LYS A 3 8.57 -4.37 6.88
CA LYS A 3 9.07 -5.69 6.44
C LYS A 3 10.55 -5.67 6.03
N PHE A 4 10.99 -4.56 5.43
CA PHE A 4 12.37 -4.34 5.02
C PHE A 4 12.91 -3.10 5.72
N GLU A 5 14.22 -3.11 6.00
CA GLU A 5 14.91 -1.91 6.48
C GLU A 5 14.90 -0.82 5.40
N ILE A 6 14.70 0.43 5.81
CA ILE A 6 14.78 1.61 4.97
C ILE A 6 16.03 2.40 5.41
N PRO A 7 17.19 2.19 4.76
CA PRO A 7 18.40 2.89 5.14
C PRO A 7 18.32 4.38 4.76
N VAL A 8 19.06 5.20 5.51
CA VAL A 8 19.29 6.62 5.21
C VAL A 8 20.70 6.78 4.68
N VAL A 9 20.85 7.35 3.48
CA VAL A 9 22.14 7.52 2.80
C VAL A 9 22.39 9.00 2.50
N ASN A 10 23.56 9.50 2.91
CA ASN A 10 24.02 10.84 2.53
C ASN A 10 25.42 10.77 1.92
N GLU A 11 25.51 11.10 0.63
CA GLU A 11 26.74 11.17 -0.15
C GLU A 11 27.03 12.60 -0.64
N ILE A 12 26.18 13.57 -0.26
CA ILE A 12 26.19 14.94 -0.79
C ILE A 12 26.80 15.92 0.20
N ASP A 13 26.41 15.84 1.48
CA ASP A 13 26.84 16.77 2.51
C ASP A 13 27.00 16.06 3.88
N LYS A 14 27.14 16.85 4.95
CA LYS A 14 27.28 16.35 6.34
C LYS A 14 25.98 16.40 7.14
N ALA A 15 24.84 16.69 6.50
CA ALA A 15 23.56 16.75 7.20
C ALA A 15 23.12 15.35 7.66
N GLY A 16 22.56 15.27 8.86
CA GLY A 16 21.84 14.08 9.32
C GLY A 16 20.44 14.01 8.70
N PRO A 17 19.76 12.84 8.77
CA PRO A 17 18.34 12.75 8.41
C PRO A 17 17.50 13.74 9.23
N PRO A 18 16.27 14.07 8.76
CA PRO A 18 15.30 14.76 9.58
C PRO A 18 15.03 13.95 10.86
N LEU A 19 14.98 14.62 12.01
CA LEU A 19 14.74 14.01 13.32
C LEU A 19 13.51 14.61 14.02
N ASP A 20 12.89 15.60 13.40
CA ASP A 20 11.75 16.37 13.87
C ASP A 20 10.41 15.72 13.49
N PHE A 21 10.36 14.39 13.48
CA PHE A 21 9.14 13.63 13.24
C PHE A 21 9.19 12.26 13.92
N VAL A 22 8.02 11.63 14.07
CA VAL A 22 7.89 10.26 14.54
C VAL A 22 7.53 9.37 13.36
N TYR A 23 8.33 8.35 13.11
CA TYR A 23 8.03 7.37 12.06
C TYR A 23 6.89 6.44 12.50
N VAL A 24 5.84 6.36 11.69
CA VAL A 24 4.66 5.52 11.94
C VAL A 24 4.47 4.50 10.82
N THR A 25 3.93 3.33 11.17
CA THR A 25 3.67 2.23 10.21
C THR A 25 2.18 1.93 10.06
N ALA A 26 1.33 2.82 10.56
CA ALA A 26 -0.12 2.83 10.38
C ALA A 26 -0.60 4.28 10.47
N PRO A 27 -1.77 4.62 9.89
CA PRO A 27 -2.36 5.94 10.02
C PRO A 27 -2.59 6.29 11.50
N VAL A 28 -2.30 7.54 11.86
CA VAL A 28 -2.60 8.10 13.17
C VAL A 28 -3.88 8.92 13.03
N ALA A 29 -4.83 8.73 13.94
CA ALA A 29 -6.05 9.52 13.93
C ALA A 29 -5.77 10.90 14.55
N GLY A 30 -6.08 11.97 13.82
CA GLY A 30 -6.08 13.32 14.36
C GLY A 30 -7.18 13.55 15.41
N GLU A 31 -7.12 14.71 16.07
CA GLU A 31 -8.08 15.09 17.11
C GLU A 31 -9.54 15.00 16.63
N GLY A 32 -10.38 14.30 17.39
CA GLY A 32 -11.80 14.12 17.08
C GLY A 32 -12.13 13.07 16.00
N VAL A 33 -11.12 12.42 15.39
CA VAL A 33 -11.32 11.34 14.42
C VAL A 33 -11.25 9.99 15.12
N THR A 34 -12.21 9.11 14.83
CA THR A 34 -12.18 7.71 15.26
C THR A 34 -12.05 6.80 14.04
N LEU A 35 -10.99 5.99 14.00
CA LEU A 35 -10.83 4.96 12.99
C LEU A 35 -11.71 3.76 13.35
N ASP A 36 -12.72 3.51 12.53
CA ASP A 36 -13.58 2.34 12.67
C ASP A 36 -12.86 1.08 12.17
N ASN A 37 -12.29 0.35 13.12
CA ASN A 37 -11.59 -0.90 12.88
C ASN A 37 -12.46 -2.13 13.20
N ASN A 38 -13.79 -1.97 13.34
CA ASN A 38 -14.67 -3.09 13.65
C ASN A 38 -14.74 -4.06 12.45
N PRO A 39 -14.28 -5.33 12.60
CA PRO A 39 -14.33 -6.31 11.52
C PRO A 39 -15.75 -6.61 11.02
N ASP A 40 -16.77 -6.37 11.84
CA ASP A 40 -18.18 -6.60 11.47
C ASP A 40 -18.70 -5.59 10.45
N HIS A 41 -18.04 -4.43 10.34
CA HIS A 41 -18.38 -3.41 9.36
C HIS A 41 -17.68 -3.66 8.00
N LEU A 42 -16.77 -4.63 7.94
CA LEU A 42 -16.06 -4.99 6.71
C LEU A 42 -16.94 -5.84 5.79
N GLY A 43 -17.18 -5.35 4.57
CA GLY A 43 -17.68 -6.18 3.49
C GLY A 43 -16.68 -7.27 3.11
N CYS A 44 -17.14 -8.50 2.91
CA CYS A 44 -16.26 -9.62 2.56
C CYS A 44 -16.85 -10.50 1.46
N CYS A 45 -15.98 -11.17 0.72
CA CYS A 45 -16.36 -12.16 -0.28
C CYS A 45 -16.38 -13.58 0.28
N SER A 46 -17.23 -14.41 -0.30
CA SER A 46 -17.33 -15.85 0.00
C SER A 46 -16.56 -16.71 -1.02
N CYS A 47 -15.75 -16.09 -1.88
CA CYS A 47 -15.06 -16.75 -2.98
C CYS A 47 -14.15 -17.91 -2.52
N THR A 48 -14.30 -19.07 -3.17
CA THR A 48 -13.44 -20.24 -3.01
C THR A 48 -12.46 -20.43 -4.18
N ASP A 49 -12.60 -19.63 -5.24
CA ASP A 49 -11.79 -19.65 -6.45
C ASP A 49 -10.60 -18.67 -6.41
N ASN A 50 -10.32 -18.08 -5.23
CA ASN A 50 -9.35 -16.99 -5.03
C ASN A 50 -9.69 -15.70 -5.80
N CYS A 51 -10.98 -15.41 -5.98
CA CYS A 51 -11.46 -14.19 -6.64
C CYS A 51 -10.96 -14.10 -8.09
N ARG A 52 -11.07 -15.20 -8.84
CA ARG A 52 -10.71 -15.20 -10.27
C ARG A 52 -11.83 -14.61 -11.12
N ASP A 53 -13.07 -14.85 -10.72
CA ASP A 53 -14.26 -14.29 -11.38
C ASP A 53 -14.70 -12.97 -10.69
N PRO A 54 -14.47 -11.80 -11.30
CA PRO A 54 -14.85 -10.52 -10.73
C PRO A 54 -16.37 -10.32 -10.65
N THR A 55 -17.15 -11.06 -11.45
CA THR A 55 -18.61 -10.95 -11.45
C THR A 55 -19.25 -11.68 -10.26
N LYS A 56 -18.49 -12.59 -9.62
CA LYS A 56 -18.91 -13.34 -8.43
C LYS A 56 -18.31 -12.82 -7.13
N CYS A 57 -17.23 -12.05 -7.19
CA CYS A 57 -16.56 -11.55 -6.00
C CYS A 57 -17.27 -10.30 -5.46
N GLU A 58 -17.81 -10.40 -4.24
CA GLU A 58 -18.54 -9.32 -3.58
C GLU A 58 -17.65 -8.07 -3.37
N CYS A 59 -16.33 -8.25 -3.19
CA CYS A 59 -15.38 -7.13 -3.14
C CYS A 59 -15.24 -6.44 -4.50
N ALA A 60 -15.19 -7.21 -5.60
CA ALA A 60 -15.12 -6.65 -6.95
C ALA A 60 -16.44 -5.99 -7.37
N LEU A 61 -17.58 -6.53 -6.94
CA LEU A 61 -18.90 -5.94 -7.21
C LEU A 61 -19.04 -4.53 -6.60
N ARG A 62 -18.40 -4.26 -5.44
CA ARG A 62 -18.30 -2.89 -4.89
C ARG A 62 -17.50 -1.94 -5.78
N MET A 63 -16.65 -2.48 -6.65
CA MET A 63 -15.90 -1.77 -7.69
C MET A 63 -16.51 -1.94 -9.09
N GLY A 64 -17.82 -2.17 -9.18
CA GLY A 64 -18.53 -2.30 -10.46
C GLY A 64 -18.26 -3.63 -11.20
N GLY A 65 -17.91 -4.69 -10.48
CA GLY A 65 -17.66 -6.02 -11.06
C GLY A 65 -16.30 -6.12 -11.76
N SER A 66 -15.30 -5.38 -11.28
CA SER A 66 -13.95 -5.39 -11.83
C SER A 66 -12.90 -5.35 -10.72
N PHE A 67 -11.74 -5.96 -10.96
CA PHE A 67 -10.59 -5.81 -10.07
C PHE A 67 -9.76 -4.58 -10.43
N ALA A 68 -8.99 -4.07 -9.46
CA ALA A 68 -8.00 -3.02 -9.69
C ALA A 68 -6.67 -3.59 -10.22
N TYR A 69 -6.33 -4.82 -9.81
CA TYR A 69 -5.04 -5.44 -10.07
C TYR A 69 -5.12 -6.58 -11.06
N ASP A 70 -4.04 -6.78 -11.80
CA ASP A 70 -3.82 -8.00 -12.58
C ASP A 70 -3.28 -9.14 -11.69
N ASP A 71 -2.94 -10.26 -12.31
CA ASP A 71 -2.44 -11.45 -11.59
C ASP A 71 -0.99 -11.27 -11.07
N THR A 72 -0.29 -10.21 -11.48
CA THR A 72 1.04 -9.83 -10.97
C THR A 72 0.98 -8.83 -9.82
N GLY A 73 -0.21 -8.27 -9.55
CA GLY A 73 -0.44 -7.32 -8.47
C GLY A 73 -0.17 -5.86 -8.86
N VAL A 74 -0.02 -5.55 -10.16
CA VAL A 74 0.05 -4.15 -10.62
C VAL A 74 -1.34 -3.61 -10.92
N ILE A 75 -1.55 -2.31 -10.69
CA ILE A 75 -2.81 -1.66 -11.03
C ILE A 75 -2.97 -1.56 -12.56
N MET A 76 -4.11 -2.01 -13.08
CA MET A 76 -4.36 -2.02 -14.52
C MET A 76 -4.88 -0.66 -15.03
N HIS A 77 -5.76 -0.02 -14.25
CA HIS A 77 -6.42 1.23 -14.60
C HIS A 77 -6.72 2.04 -13.34
N GLU A 78 -6.80 3.36 -13.48
CA GLU A 78 -7.25 4.23 -12.40
C GLU A 78 -8.65 3.81 -11.89
N LYS A 79 -8.84 3.90 -10.58
CA LYS A 79 -10.12 3.61 -9.91
C LYS A 79 -10.58 4.85 -9.14
N PRO A 80 -11.23 5.83 -9.80
CA PRO A 80 -11.66 7.08 -9.16
C PRO A 80 -12.63 6.86 -7.98
N GLY A 81 -13.39 5.76 -8.00
CA GLY A 81 -14.30 5.37 -6.91
C GLY A 81 -13.62 4.65 -5.73
N GLY A 82 -12.30 4.55 -5.74
CA GLY A 82 -11.53 3.80 -4.74
C GLY A 82 -11.39 2.32 -5.06
N ILE A 83 -10.51 1.66 -4.31
CA ILE A 83 -10.22 0.23 -4.43
C ILE A 83 -10.72 -0.48 -3.18
N TYR A 84 -11.54 -1.51 -3.37
CA TYR A 84 -12.04 -2.39 -2.31
C TYR A 84 -11.32 -3.74 -2.36
N GLU A 85 -10.24 -3.87 -1.59
CA GLU A 85 -9.50 -5.12 -1.46
C GLU A 85 -10.27 -6.17 -0.65
N CYS A 86 -9.93 -7.44 -0.88
CA CYS A 86 -10.32 -8.52 0.01
C CYS A 86 -9.57 -8.39 1.34
N ASN A 87 -10.26 -8.63 2.45
CA ASN A 87 -9.75 -8.41 3.81
C ASN A 87 -9.80 -9.70 4.65
N ALA A 88 -9.44 -9.63 5.93
CA ALA A 88 -9.35 -10.79 6.81
C ALA A 88 -10.66 -11.59 6.97
N ARG A 89 -11.81 -11.00 6.65
CA ARG A 89 -13.13 -11.67 6.69
C ARG A 89 -13.45 -12.46 5.42
N CYS A 90 -12.73 -12.20 4.31
CA CYS A 90 -12.96 -12.90 3.05
C CYS A 90 -12.51 -14.36 3.12
N SER A 91 -13.27 -15.26 2.48
CA SER A 91 -12.93 -16.69 2.41
C SER A 91 -11.83 -17.03 1.41
N CYS A 92 -11.48 -16.09 0.52
CA CYS A 92 -10.41 -16.28 -0.45
C CYS A 92 -9.04 -16.43 0.23
N ASN A 93 -8.14 -17.21 -0.39
CA ASN A 93 -6.83 -17.44 0.19
C ASN A 93 -6.00 -16.14 0.25
N VAL A 94 -5.47 -15.82 1.42
CA VAL A 94 -4.69 -14.59 1.67
C VAL A 94 -3.46 -14.45 0.76
N ASN A 95 -2.82 -15.56 0.38
CA ASN A 95 -1.59 -15.56 -0.42
C ASN A 95 -1.83 -15.75 -1.92
N ARG A 96 -3.06 -16.06 -2.35
CA ARG A 96 -3.38 -16.36 -3.76
C ARG A 96 -4.46 -15.46 -4.35
N CYS A 97 -5.18 -14.71 -3.52
CA CYS A 97 -6.16 -13.75 -3.99
C CYS A 97 -5.44 -12.53 -4.57
N LYS A 98 -5.67 -12.24 -5.85
CA LYS A 98 -5.09 -11.06 -6.51
C LYS A 98 -5.66 -9.73 -6.02
N ASN A 99 -6.82 -9.74 -5.38
CA ASN A 99 -7.45 -8.54 -4.82
C ASN A 99 -6.91 -8.24 -3.40
N ARG A 100 -5.60 -8.44 -3.19
CA ARG A 100 -4.85 -8.20 -1.95
C ARG A 100 -3.43 -7.75 -2.32
N VAL A 101 -3.25 -6.46 -2.56
CA VAL A 101 -1.95 -5.89 -2.94
C VAL A 101 -1.49 -4.93 -1.86
N VAL A 102 -2.24 -3.87 -1.60
CA VAL A 102 -1.92 -2.85 -0.59
C VAL A 102 -1.99 -3.45 0.80
N GLY A 103 -3.01 -4.26 1.10
CA GLY A 103 -3.17 -4.91 2.40
C GLY A 103 -2.07 -5.91 2.76
N ASN A 104 -1.23 -6.32 1.80
CA ASN A 104 -0.04 -7.15 2.06
C ASN A 104 1.19 -6.33 2.47
N GLY A 105 1.08 -5.00 2.45
CA GLY A 105 2.12 -4.06 2.84
C GLY A 105 3.21 -3.86 1.78
N PRO A 106 4.09 -2.86 1.99
CA PRO A 106 5.15 -2.54 1.06
C PRO A 106 6.14 -3.71 0.90
N HIS A 107 6.58 -3.92 -0.34
CA HIS A 107 7.49 -5.02 -0.69
C HIS A 107 8.75 -4.57 -1.44
N LEU A 108 8.84 -3.28 -1.79
CA LEU A 108 10.03 -2.70 -2.42
C LEU A 108 11.08 -2.37 -1.38
N ARG A 109 12.36 -2.52 -1.76
CA ARG A 109 13.49 -2.06 -0.95
C ARG A 109 13.76 -0.60 -1.29
N LEU A 110 13.28 0.28 -0.41
CA LEU A 110 13.42 1.73 -0.53
C LEU A 110 14.57 2.24 0.33
N GLU A 111 15.12 3.39 -0.04
CA GLU A 111 16.06 4.13 0.80
C GLU A 111 15.76 5.62 0.77
N VAL A 112 16.02 6.27 1.91
CA VAL A 112 15.99 7.73 2.03
C VAL A 112 17.38 8.24 1.64
N PHE A 113 17.44 9.19 0.71
CA PHE A 113 18.72 9.71 0.21
C PHE A 113 18.75 11.24 0.20
N ARG A 114 19.94 11.80 0.41
CA ARG A 114 20.17 13.23 0.23
C ARG A 114 20.20 13.57 -1.25
N CYS A 115 19.30 14.44 -1.69
CA CYS A 115 19.26 14.90 -3.09
C CYS A 115 20.44 15.84 -3.37
N ASP A 116 20.96 15.78 -4.59
CA ASP A 116 21.99 16.69 -5.10
C ASP A 116 21.47 18.13 -5.27
N ASN A 117 20.20 18.28 -5.64
CA ASN A 117 19.53 19.57 -5.71
C ASN A 117 19.27 20.10 -4.30
N PRO A 118 19.90 21.22 -3.90
CA PRO A 118 19.79 21.75 -2.55
C PRO A 118 18.36 22.21 -2.17
N LEU A 119 17.49 22.46 -3.15
CA LEU A 119 16.10 22.84 -2.92
C LEU A 119 15.19 21.65 -2.58
N LYS A 120 15.59 20.42 -2.88
CA LYS A 120 14.77 19.21 -2.65
C LYS A 120 15.03 18.57 -1.27
N GLY A 121 16.23 18.73 -0.72
CA GLY A 121 16.58 18.16 0.58
C GLY A 121 16.68 16.62 0.54
N TRP A 122 15.79 15.93 1.25
CA TRP A 122 15.75 14.47 1.34
C TRP A 122 14.70 13.89 0.39
N GLY A 123 15.03 12.78 -0.27
CA GLY A 123 14.12 12.05 -1.16
C GLY A 123 14.07 10.57 -0.84
N VAL A 124 13.18 9.85 -1.50
CA VAL A 124 13.07 8.39 -1.44
C VAL A 124 13.37 7.83 -2.82
N ARG A 125 14.17 6.76 -2.88
CA ARG A 125 14.45 6.04 -4.13
C ARG A 125 14.42 4.52 -3.94
N CYS A 126 14.28 3.80 -5.04
CA CYS A 126 14.51 2.37 -5.12
C CYS A 126 15.75 2.11 -5.98
N LYS A 127 16.58 1.14 -5.58
CA LYS A 127 17.80 0.76 -6.32
C LYS A 127 17.56 -0.23 -7.46
N THR A 128 16.30 -0.65 -7.65
CA THR A 128 15.89 -1.58 -8.69
C THR A 128 14.76 -0.98 -9.51
N ASP A 129 14.63 -1.42 -10.75
CA ASP A 129 13.53 -1.02 -11.63
C ASP A 129 12.17 -1.40 -11.01
N ILE A 130 11.22 -0.48 -11.13
CA ILE A 130 9.85 -0.67 -10.66
C ILE A 130 8.93 -0.73 -11.89
N PRO A 131 8.25 -1.85 -12.14
CA PRO A 131 7.27 -1.94 -13.21
C PRO A 131 6.16 -0.89 -13.03
N PRO A 132 5.64 -0.30 -14.13
CA PRO A 132 4.50 0.61 -14.06
C PRO A 132 3.30 -0.02 -13.34
N GLY A 133 2.64 0.76 -12.49
CA GLY A 133 1.47 0.32 -11.72
C GLY A 133 1.77 -0.50 -10.46
N THR A 134 3.05 -0.70 -10.11
CA THR A 134 3.44 -1.37 -8.86
C THR A 134 3.08 -0.52 -7.65
N TYR A 135 2.45 -1.15 -6.65
CA TYR A 135 2.27 -0.53 -5.33
C TYR A 135 3.63 -0.34 -4.64
N ILE A 136 3.92 0.89 -4.22
CA ILE A 136 5.20 1.27 -3.62
C ILE A 136 5.15 1.17 -2.09
N THR A 137 4.35 2.04 -1.48
CA THR A 137 4.19 2.20 -0.03
C THR A 137 2.96 3.05 0.26
N ASP A 138 2.55 3.08 1.52
CA ASP A 138 1.49 3.97 2.00
C ASP A 138 2.03 5.37 2.31
N TYR A 139 1.17 6.37 2.12
CA TYR A 139 1.39 7.72 2.63
C TYR A 139 0.78 7.80 4.03
N LEU A 140 1.62 7.76 5.06
CA LEU A 140 1.21 7.64 6.46
C LEU A 140 1.54 8.90 7.26
N GLY A 141 0.70 9.20 8.23
CA GLY A 141 0.80 10.38 9.09
C GLY A 141 -0.43 10.51 9.99
N GLU A 142 -0.59 11.70 10.56
CA GLU A 142 -1.80 12.18 11.24
C GLU A 142 -2.69 12.98 10.27
#